data_AF-A0A8T5FTZ9-F1
#
_entry.id   AF-A0A8T5FTZ9-F1
#
_cell.length_a   1.000
_cell.length_b   1.000
_cell.length_c   1.000
_cell.angle_alpha   90.00
_cell.angle_beta   90.00
_cell.angle_gamma   90.00
#
_symmetry.space_group_name_H-M   'P 1'
#
loop_
_entity.id
_entity.type
_entity.pdbx_description
1 polymer ?
#
loop_
_entity_poly.entity_id
_entity_poly.type
_entity_poly.pdbx_seq_one_letter_code
_entity_poly.pdbx_strand_id
1 'polypeptide(L)'
;MSRFPKKSDLEGRVIIGIDECNNGRSIPGLPFICAAYVSHPRLNEQGKYTHDLQNKVIPKGHGLGLNKLKRKAYRKKALGFLREHGNFKYFAQRNSIDKVLDVSMRASSTARLIKEASSFLSEEPIVILDGYPFCRDAKAMIAETLDRYGIGSDNVFFRKKADSIYMPVTIADRVAYCLGSVRFGGIGTGRKWPHRHKKIDLKGPLPELYEEDILAFEEKIRHSR
;
A
#
# COMPACT_ATOMS: atom_id res chain seq x y z
N MET A 1 -13.64 9.83 -15.88
CA MET A 1 -12.87 10.00 -14.62
C MET A 1 -13.24 11.34 -14.01
N SER A 2 -13.67 11.30 -12.76
CA SER A 2 -14.02 12.43 -11.89
C SER A 2 -12.83 13.36 -11.63
N ARG A 3 -13.10 14.64 -11.34
CA ARG A 3 -12.06 15.61 -10.95
C ARG A 3 -11.35 15.12 -9.69
N PHE A 4 -10.02 15.28 -9.61
CA PHE A 4 -9.27 14.95 -8.40
C PHE A 4 -9.80 15.71 -7.16
N PRO A 5 -9.98 15.06 -5.99
CA PRO A 5 -10.62 15.66 -4.83
C PRO A 5 -9.74 16.76 -4.20
N LYS A 6 -10.36 17.91 -3.92
CA LYS A 6 -9.80 18.96 -3.05
C LYS A 6 -9.95 18.54 -1.59
N LYS A 7 -9.24 19.20 -0.68
CA LYS A 7 -9.35 18.92 0.77
C LYS A 7 -10.79 19.09 1.30
N SER A 8 -11.55 20.05 0.78
CA SER A 8 -12.97 20.24 1.08
C SER A 8 -13.82 19.01 0.73
N ASP A 9 -13.47 18.32 -0.36
CA ASP A 9 -14.21 17.15 -0.86
C ASP A 9 -14.00 15.93 0.07
N LEU A 10 -13.06 16.03 1.01
CA LEU A 10 -12.70 14.99 1.99
C LEU A 10 -13.37 15.19 3.36
N GLU A 11 -13.97 16.36 3.63
CA GLU A 11 -14.53 16.66 4.94
C GLU A 11 -15.67 15.69 5.29
N GLY A 12 -15.60 15.11 6.49
CA GLY A 12 -16.62 14.18 6.98
C GLY A 12 -16.68 12.84 6.26
N ARG A 13 -15.77 12.52 5.33
CA ARG A 13 -15.78 11.26 4.58
C ARG A 13 -14.71 10.28 5.02
N VAL A 14 -14.98 8.98 4.86
CA VAL A 14 -13.96 7.93 5.02
C VAL A 14 -13.01 7.96 3.81
N ILE A 15 -11.70 7.92 4.09
CA ILE A 15 -10.66 7.94 3.06
C ILE A 15 -9.82 6.67 3.17
N ILE A 16 -9.59 6.01 2.04
CA ILE A 16 -8.59 4.95 1.91
C ILE A 16 -7.36 5.54 1.22
N GLY A 17 -6.28 5.70 1.98
CA GLY A 17 -4.97 6.04 1.42
C GLY A 17 -4.24 4.77 0.99
N ILE A 18 -3.67 4.75 -0.21
CA ILE A 18 -2.89 3.62 -0.72
C ILE A 18 -1.52 4.07 -1.16
N ASP A 19 -0.50 3.35 -0.71
CA ASP A 19 0.88 3.55 -1.15
C ASP A 19 1.68 2.25 -1.06
N GLU A 20 2.87 2.27 -1.65
CA GLU A 20 3.74 1.14 -1.82
C GLU A 20 5.15 1.44 -1.33
N CYS A 21 5.78 0.43 -0.74
CA CYS A 21 7.19 0.48 -0.48
C CYS A 21 7.99 0.57 -1.80
N ASN A 22 8.94 1.51 -1.86
CA ASN A 22 9.79 1.78 -3.03
C ASN A 22 9.03 2.24 -4.29
N ASN A 23 7.80 2.74 -4.16
CA ASN A 23 7.03 3.36 -5.26
C ASN A 23 6.90 2.46 -6.51
N GLY A 24 6.76 1.15 -6.32
CA GLY A 24 6.72 0.20 -7.43
C GLY A 24 8.02 0.13 -8.26
N ARG A 25 9.12 0.75 -7.82
CA ARG A 25 10.45 0.45 -8.36
C ARG A 25 10.77 -0.97 -7.94
N SER A 26 10.52 -1.90 -8.86
CA SER A 26 10.93 -3.29 -8.79
C SER A 26 12.45 -3.35 -8.65
N ILE A 27 12.91 -3.31 -7.41
CA ILE A 27 14.30 -3.60 -7.08
C ILE A 27 14.38 -5.13 -6.98
N PRO A 28 15.13 -5.79 -7.87
CA PRO A 28 15.19 -7.25 -7.85
C PRO A 28 15.67 -7.76 -6.48
N GLY A 29 15.01 -8.82 -6.00
CA GLY A 29 15.25 -9.38 -4.65
C GLY A 29 14.67 -8.58 -3.48
N LEU A 30 14.01 -7.43 -3.71
CA LEU A 30 13.20 -6.76 -2.68
C LEU A 30 11.73 -7.16 -2.79
N PRO A 31 11.03 -7.37 -1.66
CA PRO A 31 9.62 -7.66 -1.67
C PRO A 31 8.82 -6.45 -2.16
N PHE A 32 7.76 -6.72 -2.91
CA PHE A 32 6.72 -5.74 -3.15
C PHE A 32 5.78 -5.70 -1.94
N ILE A 33 5.48 -4.50 -1.46
CA ILE A 33 4.55 -4.29 -0.34
C ILE A 33 3.68 -3.09 -0.69
N CYS A 34 2.38 -3.33 -0.78
CA CYS A 34 1.35 -2.30 -0.94
C CYS A 34 0.48 -2.28 0.31
N ALA A 35 0.12 -1.11 0.81
CA ALA A 35 -0.71 -0.95 1.98
C ALA A 35 -1.88 -0.01 1.67
N ALA A 36 -3.06 -0.36 2.19
CA ALA A 36 -4.24 0.49 2.21
C ALA A 36 -4.56 0.84 3.67
N TYR A 37 -4.58 2.14 3.98
CA TYR A 37 -4.92 2.66 5.30
C TYR A 37 -6.31 3.30 5.26
N VAL A 38 -7.20 2.83 6.13
CA VAL A 38 -8.57 3.35 6.25
C VAL A 38 -8.59 4.43 7.32
N SER A 39 -8.87 5.66 6.90
CA SER A 39 -8.90 6.85 7.75
C SER A 39 -10.34 7.34 7.93
N HIS A 40 -10.81 7.30 9.18
CA HIS A 40 -12.09 7.88 9.55
C HIS A 40 -11.91 9.38 9.89
N PRO A 41 -12.82 10.23 9.42
CA PRO A 41 -12.80 11.66 9.73
C PRO A 41 -13.12 11.85 11.22
N ARG A 42 -12.55 12.88 11.82
CA ARG A 42 -12.78 13.21 13.24
C ARG A 42 -12.70 14.69 13.47
N LEU A 43 -13.50 15.18 14.41
CA LEU A 43 -13.52 16.59 14.78
C LEU A 43 -12.27 16.94 15.58
N ASN A 44 -11.58 18.00 15.17
CA ASN A 44 -10.55 18.63 16.00
C ASN A 44 -11.19 19.57 17.05
N GLU A 45 -10.36 20.17 17.89
CA GLU A 45 -10.78 21.11 18.94
C GLU A 45 -11.54 22.34 18.39
N GLN A 46 -11.37 22.66 17.11
CA GLN A 46 -12.04 23.76 16.41
C GLN A 46 -13.32 23.32 15.68
N GLY A 47 -13.79 22.09 15.88
CA GLY A 47 -15.01 21.57 15.25
C GLY A 47 -14.88 21.28 13.75
N LYS A 48 -13.65 21.13 13.22
CA LYS A 48 -13.41 20.78 11.81
C LYS A 48 -13.03 19.31 11.67
N TYR A 49 -13.55 18.65 10.65
CA TYR A 49 -13.15 17.30 10.31
C TYR A 49 -11.69 17.26 9.85
N THR A 50 -10.91 16.36 10.42
CA THR A 50 -9.52 16.10 10.05
C THR A 50 -9.23 14.60 10.01
N HIS A 51 -8.21 14.26 9.24
CA HIS A 51 -7.61 12.93 9.17
C HIS A 51 -6.24 12.89 9.87
N ASP A 52 -5.77 14.01 10.42
CA ASP A 52 -4.44 14.13 11.01
C ASP A 52 -4.32 13.37 12.33
N LEU A 53 -3.39 12.42 12.43
CA LEU A 53 -3.10 11.67 13.66
C LEU A 53 -2.15 12.48 14.55
N GLN A 54 -2.52 12.67 15.83
CA GLN A 54 -1.74 13.44 16.81
C GLN A 54 -0.35 12.82 17.08
N ASN A 55 -0.14 11.54 16.74
CA ASN A 55 1.15 10.88 16.90
C ASN A 55 1.96 10.93 15.59
N LYS A 56 3.14 11.57 15.71
CA LYS A 56 4.04 11.85 14.60
C LYS A 56 4.43 10.57 13.86
N VAL A 57 4.18 10.59 12.56
CA VAL A 57 4.60 9.60 11.58
C VAL A 57 6.05 9.15 11.82
N ILE A 58 6.27 7.84 11.97
CA ILE A 58 7.62 7.29 12.08
C ILE A 58 8.41 7.56 10.78
N PRO A 59 9.69 7.95 10.83
CA PRO A 59 10.49 8.12 9.61
C PRO A 59 10.60 6.80 8.82
N LYS A 60 10.70 6.92 7.49
CA LYS A 60 11.02 5.78 6.61
C LYS A 60 12.37 5.20 7.08
N GLY A 61 12.45 3.89 7.30
CA GLY A 61 13.65 3.20 7.80
C GLY A 61 14.83 3.14 6.82
N HIS A 62 14.95 4.11 5.90
CA HIS A 62 16.03 4.18 4.93
C HIS A 62 17.39 4.34 5.63
N GLY A 63 18.41 3.63 5.15
CA GLY A 63 19.79 3.86 5.58
C GLY A 63 20.11 3.37 6.99
N LEU A 64 19.32 2.47 7.58
CA LEU A 64 19.63 1.86 8.90
C LEU A 64 20.95 1.07 8.91
N GLY A 65 21.52 0.77 7.74
CA GLY A 65 22.82 0.12 7.57
C GLY A 65 22.89 -1.29 8.16
N LEU A 66 24.11 -1.80 8.37
CA LEU A 66 24.34 -3.11 9.01
C LEU A 66 24.19 -3.08 10.54
N ASN A 67 24.01 -1.90 11.15
CA ASN A 67 23.97 -1.75 12.61
C ASN A 67 22.76 -2.47 13.21
N LYS A 68 23.04 -3.57 13.94
CA LYS A 68 22.03 -4.46 14.53
C LYS A 68 21.18 -3.76 15.61
N LEU A 69 21.77 -2.87 16.41
CA LEU A 69 21.07 -2.16 17.48
C LEU A 69 20.08 -1.13 16.91
N LYS A 70 20.51 -0.35 15.92
CA LYS A 70 19.64 0.62 15.22
C LYS A 70 18.46 -0.07 14.55
N ARG A 71 18.69 -1.21 13.88
CA ARG A 71 17.62 -2.03 13.29
C ARG A 71 16.65 -2.61 14.32
N LYS A 72 17.15 -3.12 15.45
CA LYS A 72 16.31 -3.62 16.54
C LYS A 72 15.43 -2.51 17.13
N ALA A 73 16.00 -1.33 17.36
CA ALA A 73 15.26 -0.17 17.88
C ALA A 73 14.20 0.31 16.88
N TYR A 74 14.54 0.42 15.59
CA TYR A 74 13.58 0.79 14.56
C TYR A 74 12.45 -0.23 14.46
N ARG A 75 12.75 -1.53 14.44
CA ARG A 75 11.73 -2.59 14.39
C ARG A 75 10.78 -2.55 15.58
N LYS A 76 11.27 -2.22 16.79
CA LYS A 76 10.42 -1.99 17.97
C LYS A 76 9.46 -0.81 17.74
N LYS A 77 9.97 0.31 17.22
CA LYS A 77 9.15 1.49 16.89
C LYS A 77 8.14 1.20 15.77
N ALA A 78 8.56 0.53 14.70
CA ALA A 78 7.70 0.13 13.59
C ALA A 78 6.57 -0.82 14.04
N LEU A 79 6.86 -1.76 14.93
CA LEU A 79 5.83 -2.62 15.52
C LEU A 79 4.83 -1.81 16.38
N GLY A 80 5.33 -0.84 17.14
CA GLY A 80 4.46 0.09 17.89
C GLY A 80 3.54 0.87 16.96
N PHE A 81 4.10 1.47 15.90
CA PHE A 81 3.35 2.19 14.88
C PHE A 81 2.27 1.33 14.23
N LEU A 82 2.61 0.11 13.78
CA LEU A 82 1.61 -0.79 13.17
C LEU A 82 0.47 -1.18 14.13
N ARG A 83 0.76 -1.31 15.44
CA ARG A 83 -0.27 -1.59 16.46
C ARG A 83 -1.19 -0.41 16.68
N GLU A 84 -0.62 0.79 16.73
CA GLU A 84 -1.36 2.03 16.91
C GLU A 84 -2.25 2.35 15.70
N HIS A 85 -1.74 2.10 14.50
CA HIS A 85 -2.42 2.37 13.25
C HIS A 85 -3.15 1.14 12.69
N GLY A 86 -3.74 0.27 13.52
CA GLY A 86 -4.24 -1.07 13.12
C GLY A 86 -5.33 -1.12 12.03
N ASN A 87 -5.85 0.02 11.57
CA ASN A 87 -6.84 0.10 10.50
C ASN A 87 -6.21 0.09 9.10
N PHE A 88 -5.41 -0.94 8.79
CA PHE A 88 -4.83 -1.12 7.46
C PHE A 88 -5.02 -2.55 6.93
N LYS A 89 -5.02 -2.65 5.61
CA LYS A 89 -4.83 -3.89 4.85
C LYS A 89 -3.51 -3.80 4.09
N TYR A 90 -2.90 -4.93 3.77
CA TYR A 90 -1.68 -4.92 2.99
C TYR A 90 -1.53 -6.18 2.14
N PHE A 91 -0.85 -6.01 1.02
CA PHE A 91 -0.38 -7.08 0.16
C PHE A 91 1.14 -7.11 0.23
N ALA A 92 1.72 -8.29 0.33
CA ALA A 92 3.17 -8.45 0.33
C ALA A 92 3.59 -9.70 -0.46
N GLN A 93 4.47 -9.50 -1.43
CA GLN A 93 5.00 -10.57 -2.25
C GLN A 93 6.52 -10.54 -2.26
N ARG A 94 7.14 -11.71 -2.07
CA ARG A 94 8.58 -11.86 -2.26
C ARG A 94 8.87 -11.92 -3.75
N ASN A 95 9.73 -11.03 -4.23
CA ASN A 95 10.21 -11.10 -5.60
C ASN A 95 11.47 -11.97 -5.68
N SER A 96 11.61 -12.70 -6.77
CA SER A 96 12.87 -13.33 -7.12
C SER A 96 13.94 -12.26 -7.35
N ILE A 97 15.21 -12.64 -7.20
CA ILE A 97 16.36 -11.78 -7.53
C ILE A 97 16.37 -11.44 -9.03
N ASP A 98 15.67 -12.23 -9.86
CA ASP A 98 15.72 -12.11 -11.33
C ASP A 98 14.42 -11.58 -11.94
N LYS A 99 13.38 -11.32 -11.14
CA LYS A 99 12.06 -10.89 -11.65
C LYS A 99 11.71 -9.47 -11.21
N VAL A 100 11.39 -8.65 -12.21
CA VAL A 100 10.71 -7.35 -12.04
C VAL A 100 9.24 -7.62 -11.69
N LEU A 101 8.65 -6.83 -10.80
CA LEU A 101 7.22 -6.93 -10.50
C LEU A 101 6.40 -6.65 -11.75
N ASP A 102 5.47 -7.54 -12.05
CA ASP A 102 4.51 -7.34 -13.14
C ASP A 102 3.54 -6.20 -12.80
N VAL A 103 3.27 -5.35 -13.80
CA VAL A 103 2.28 -4.29 -13.74
C VAL A 103 0.89 -4.85 -13.44
N SER A 104 0.56 -6.03 -13.97
CA SER A 104 -0.72 -6.73 -13.73
C SER A 104 -0.88 -7.04 -12.24
N MET A 105 0.14 -7.65 -11.63
CA MET A 105 0.18 -8.02 -10.23
C MET A 105 0.06 -6.80 -9.31
N ARG A 106 0.75 -5.72 -9.65
CA ARG A 106 0.60 -4.44 -8.95
C ARG A 106 -0.84 -3.95 -9.01
N ALA A 107 -1.43 -3.86 -10.20
CA ALA A 107 -2.81 -3.42 -10.39
C ALA A 107 -3.83 -4.29 -9.64
N SER A 108 -3.76 -5.62 -9.80
CA SER A 108 -4.66 -6.57 -9.13
C SER A 108 -4.52 -6.51 -7.60
N SER A 109 -3.29 -6.40 -7.09
CA SER A 109 -3.06 -6.25 -5.65
C SER A 109 -3.67 -4.97 -5.10
N THR A 110 -3.57 -3.86 -5.83
CA THR A 110 -4.18 -2.58 -5.47
C THR A 110 -5.70 -2.67 -5.48
N ALA A 111 -6.31 -3.19 -6.55
CA ALA A 111 -7.75 -3.35 -6.65
C ALA A 111 -8.32 -4.25 -5.54
N ARG A 112 -7.62 -5.34 -5.22
CA ARG A 112 -7.97 -6.22 -4.10
C ARG A 112 -7.91 -5.48 -2.76
N LEU A 113 -6.87 -4.68 -2.52
CA LEU A 113 -6.77 -3.90 -1.29
C LEU A 113 -7.90 -2.89 -1.16
N ILE A 114 -8.32 -2.26 -2.25
CA ILE A 114 -9.50 -1.39 -2.27
C ILE A 114 -10.74 -2.17 -1.85
N LYS A 115 -10.98 -3.35 -2.43
CA LYS A 115 -12.11 -4.23 -2.05
C LYS A 115 -12.08 -4.60 -0.57
N GLU A 116 -10.97 -5.14 -0.08
CA GLU A 116 -10.85 -5.61 1.30
C GLU A 116 -10.90 -4.48 2.33
N ALA A 117 -10.42 -3.27 1.98
CA ALA A 117 -10.50 -2.10 2.83
C ALA A 117 -11.90 -1.49 2.84
N SER A 118 -12.66 -1.66 1.76
CA SER A 118 -14.02 -1.11 1.62
C SER A 118 -15.10 -2.05 2.19
N SER A 119 -14.84 -3.36 2.28
CA SER A 119 -15.88 -4.37 2.57
C SER A 119 -16.58 -4.24 3.93
N PHE A 120 -16.02 -3.47 4.86
CA PHE A 120 -16.57 -3.26 6.21
C PHE A 120 -17.13 -1.84 6.41
N LEU A 121 -17.14 -1.02 5.37
CA LEU A 121 -17.61 0.36 5.44
C LEU A 121 -19.09 0.43 5.09
N SER A 122 -19.84 1.25 5.86
CA SER A 122 -21.26 1.53 5.60
C SER A 122 -21.48 2.51 4.46
N GLU A 123 -20.43 3.23 4.05
CA GLU A 123 -20.45 4.26 3.03
C GLU A 123 -19.32 4.02 2.04
N GLU A 124 -19.52 4.45 0.80
CA GLU A 124 -18.49 4.37 -0.22
C GLU A 124 -17.32 5.31 0.13
N PRO A 125 -16.07 4.81 0.26
CA PRO A 125 -14.93 5.63 0.64
C PRO A 125 -14.37 6.42 -0.54
N ILE A 126 -13.65 7.51 -0.26
CA ILE A 126 -12.74 8.12 -1.24
C ILE A 126 -11.42 7.35 -1.21
N VAL A 127 -10.98 6.81 -2.34
CA VAL A 127 -9.70 6.11 -2.46
C VAL A 127 -8.68 7.04 -3.11
N ILE A 128 -7.55 7.27 -2.44
CA ILE A 128 -6.44 8.09 -2.96
C ILE A 128 -5.18 7.25 -3.01
N LEU A 129 -4.60 7.14 -4.20
CA LEU A 129 -3.39 6.36 -4.46
C LEU A 129 -2.21 7.26 -4.83
N ASP A 130 -1.05 7.03 -4.20
CA ASP A 130 0.21 7.58 -4.74
C ASP A 130 0.67 6.80 -5.96
N GLY A 131 0.78 7.52 -7.09
CA GLY A 131 0.76 6.91 -8.42
C GLY A 131 2.05 7.04 -9.23
N TYR A 132 3.25 7.05 -8.64
CA TYR A 132 4.47 7.26 -9.42
C TYR A 132 5.44 6.06 -9.49
N PRO A 133 5.71 5.50 -10.68
CA PRO A 133 4.94 5.57 -11.93
C PRO A 133 3.89 4.44 -11.95
N PHE A 134 2.61 4.78 -11.77
CA PHE A 134 1.51 3.95 -12.25
C PHE A 134 1.34 4.27 -13.75
N CYS A 135 1.72 3.34 -14.63
CA CYS A 135 1.51 3.52 -16.07
C CYS A 135 0.01 3.58 -16.39
N ARG A 136 -0.34 4.04 -17.61
CA ARG A 136 -1.74 4.13 -18.05
C ARG A 136 -2.45 2.78 -17.96
N ASP A 137 -1.75 1.71 -18.30
CA ASP A 137 -2.27 0.34 -18.31
C ASP A 137 -2.64 -0.13 -16.90
N ALA A 138 -1.82 0.20 -15.90
CA ALA A 138 -2.08 -0.16 -14.51
C ALA A 138 -3.35 0.50 -13.94
N LYS A 139 -3.65 1.74 -14.36
CA LYS A 139 -4.90 2.42 -13.97
C LYS A 139 -6.13 1.77 -14.61
N ALA A 140 -6.03 1.44 -15.90
CA ALA A 140 -7.10 0.75 -16.61
C ALA A 140 -7.36 -0.64 -16.01
N MET A 141 -6.30 -1.38 -15.70
CA MET A 141 -6.40 -2.70 -15.05
C MET A 141 -7.03 -2.63 -13.65
N ILE A 142 -6.69 -1.61 -12.85
CA ILE A 142 -7.36 -1.39 -11.56
C ILE A 142 -8.85 -1.17 -11.78
N ALA A 143 -9.23 -0.26 -12.68
CA ALA A 143 -10.64 0.02 -12.96
C ALA A 143 -11.40 -1.23 -13.41
N GLU A 144 -10.87 -1.98 -14.39
CA GLU A 144 -11.49 -3.21 -14.88
C GLU A 144 -11.63 -4.27 -13.77
N THR A 145 -10.62 -4.40 -12.90
CA THR A 145 -10.65 -5.36 -11.80
C THR A 145 -11.64 -4.96 -10.71
N LEU A 146 -11.77 -3.65 -10.43
CA LEU A 146 -12.78 -3.13 -9.50
C LEU A 146 -14.20 -3.34 -10.05
N ASP A 147 -14.42 -3.11 -11.34
CA ASP A 147 -15.72 -3.35 -11.99
C ASP A 147 -16.13 -4.82 -11.88
N ARG A 148 -15.18 -5.77 -12.08
CA ARG A 148 -15.41 -7.21 -11.85
C ARG A 148 -15.76 -7.54 -10.39
N TYR A 149 -15.28 -6.74 -9.44
CA TYR A 149 -15.65 -6.87 -8.03
C TYR A 149 -16.97 -6.17 -7.67
N GLY A 150 -17.63 -5.52 -8.64
CA GLY A 150 -18.83 -4.73 -8.40
C GLY A 150 -18.55 -3.44 -7.61
N ILE A 151 -17.31 -2.94 -7.65
CA ILE A 151 -16.89 -1.71 -6.97
C ILE A 151 -16.73 -0.61 -8.01
N GLY A 152 -17.51 0.46 -7.87
CA GLY A 152 -17.38 1.63 -8.73
C GLY A 152 -15.99 2.26 -8.62
N SER A 153 -15.40 2.64 -9.76
CA SER A 153 -14.10 3.31 -9.81
C SER A 153 -14.20 4.85 -9.72
N ASP A 154 -15.40 5.41 -9.60
CA ASP A 154 -15.66 6.85 -9.61
C ASP A 154 -15.06 7.61 -8.41
N ASN A 155 -14.87 6.92 -7.28
CA ASN A 155 -14.22 7.45 -6.09
C ASN A 155 -12.74 7.05 -5.97
N VAL A 156 -12.12 6.56 -7.05
CA VAL A 156 -10.72 6.10 -7.06
C VAL A 156 -9.82 7.08 -7.79
N PHE A 157 -8.91 7.72 -7.05
CA PHE A 157 -8.11 8.83 -7.52
C PHE A 157 -6.61 8.56 -7.48
N PHE A 158 -5.93 8.83 -8.58
CA PHE A 158 -4.48 8.64 -8.73
C PHE A 158 -3.76 9.99 -8.81
N ARG A 159 -2.77 10.22 -7.94
CA ARG A 159 -1.93 11.42 -8.01
C ARG A 159 -0.50 11.13 -7.63
N LYS A 160 0.43 11.71 -8.39
CA LYS A 160 1.85 11.69 -8.07
C LYS A 160 2.11 12.54 -6.82
N LYS A 161 2.88 12.00 -5.88
CA LYS A 161 3.19 12.59 -4.57
C LYS A 161 1.94 12.81 -3.71
N ALA A 162 0.95 11.90 -3.79
CA ALA A 162 -0.25 12.01 -2.96
C ALA A 162 0.10 11.90 -1.46
N ASP A 163 1.14 11.15 -1.12
CA ASP A 163 1.73 11.03 0.22
C ASP A 163 2.21 12.35 0.83
N SER A 164 2.57 13.34 0.02
CA SER A 164 2.98 14.67 0.48
C SER A 164 1.83 15.63 0.77
N ILE A 165 0.60 15.25 0.38
CA ILE A 165 -0.58 16.12 0.40
C ILE A 165 -1.65 15.58 1.34
N TYR A 166 -1.84 14.27 1.35
CA TYR A 166 -2.94 13.59 2.05
C TYR A 166 -2.39 12.66 3.13
N MET A 167 -2.67 13.00 4.40
CA MET A 167 -2.20 12.23 5.56
C MET A 167 -2.52 10.72 5.49
N PRO A 168 -3.72 10.28 5.03
CA PRO A 168 -4.01 8.85 4.89
C PRO A 168 -3.01 8.13 3.97
N VAL A 169 -2.58 8.79 2.88
CA VAL A 169 -1.58 8.24 1.95
C VAL A 169 -0.20 8.25 2.59
N THR A 170 0.16 9.32 3.31
CA THR A 170 1.41 9.37 4.11
C THR A 170 1.49 8.20 5.10
N ILE A 171 0.38 7.86 5.75
CA ILE A 171 0.32 6.75 6.71
C ILE A 171 0.42 5.41 5.98
N ALA A 172 -0.26 5.24 4.85
CA ALA A 172 -0.18 4.04 4.02
C ALA A 172 1.26 3.74 3.58
N ASP A 173 2.00 4.75 3.10
CA ASP A 173 3.44 4.64 2.81
C ASP A 173 4.20 4.10 4.02
N ARG A 174 3.96 4.69 5.19
CA ARG A 174 4.70 4.35 6.41
C ARG A 174 4.35 2.98 6.94
N VAL A 175 3.10 2.57 6.83
CA VAL A 175 2.67 1.19 7.06
C VAL A 175 3.44 0.23 6.15
N ALA A 176 3.54 0.52 4.84
CA ALA A 176 4.29 -0.33 3.91
C ALA A 176 5.78 -0.45 4.31
N TYR A 177 6.44 0.65 4.69
CA TYR A 177 7.83 0.64 5.17
C TYR A 177 8.02 -0.08 6.51
N CYS A 178 7.08 0.09 7.44
CA CYS A 178 7.09 -0.61 8.72
C CYS A 178 6.88 -2.12 8.54
N LEU A 179 5.95 -2.54 7.67
CA LEU A 179 5.75 -3.93 7.29
C LEU A 179 7.01 -4.52 6.65
N GLY A 180 7.63 -3.78 5.72
CA GLY A 180 8.93 -4.10 5.15
C GLY A 180 9.99 -4.39 6.21
N SER A 181 10.05 -3.52 7.22
CA SER A 181 11.05 -3.61 8.27
C SER A 181 10.80 -4.71 9.29
N VAL A 182 9.53 -4.93 9.65
CA VAL A 182 9.13 -6.00 10.56
C VAL A 182 9.28 -7.34 9.85
N ARG A 183 8.55 -7.55 8.74
CA ARG A 183 8.41 -8.85 8.06
C ARG A 183 9.66 -9.25 7.27
N PHE A 184 10.42 -8.29 6.75
CA PHE A 184 11.56 -8.54 5.86
C PHE A 184 12.88 -7.96 6.38
N GLY A 185 12.94 -7.46 7.61
CA GLY A 185 14.21 -7.11 8.27
C GLY A 185 14.85 -5.77 7.84
N GLY A 186 14.12 -4.93 7.10
CA GLY A 186 14.48 -3.54 6.79
C GLY A 186 15.06 -3.34 5.40
N ILE A 187 14.76 -2.18 4.80
CA ILE A 187 15.26 -1.76 3.48
C ILE A 187 16.62 -1.09 3.69
N GLY A 188 17.68 -1.89 3.67
CA GLY A 188 19.05 -1.37 3.61
C GLY A 188 19.31 -0.78 2.23
N THR A 189 19.90 0.42 2.18
CA THR A 189 20.34 1.09 0.94
C THR A 189 21.57 0.43 0.29
N GLY A 190 22.08 -0.67 0.87
CA GLY A 190 23.15 -1.48 0.29
C GLY A 190 22.66 -2.89 0.07
N ARG A 191 22.96 -3.45 -1.11
CA ARG A 191 22.58 -4.75 -1.69
C ARG A 191 22.81 -6.03 -0.84
N LYS A 192 22.89 -5.98 0.48
CA LYS A 192 23.14 -7.17 1.32
C LYS A 192 22.13 -7.28 2.45
N TRP A 193 21.15 -8.15 2.25
CA TRP A 193 20.43 -8.85 3.32
C TRP A 193 21.43 -9.62 4.19
N PRO A 194 21.53 -9.42 5.51
CA PRO A 194 22.23 -10.35 6.36
C PRO A 194 21.21 -11.29 7.02
N HIS A 195 21.25 -12.53 6.54
CA HIS A 195 21.01 -13.79 7.26
C HIS A 195 19.78 -14.01 8.15
N ARG A 196 19.14 -15.15 7.83
CA ARG A 196 18.36 -16.09 8.66
C ARG A 196 16.90 -15.73 8.96
N HIS A 197 16.05 -16.53 8.30
CA HIS A 197 14.69 -16.93 8.65
C HIS A 197 14.30 -16.69 10.11
N LYS A 198 13.43 -15.70 10.34
CA LYS A 198 12.43 -15.78 11.40
C LYS A 198 11.09 -15.44 10.78
N LYS A 199 10.21 -16.46 10.63
CA LYS A 199 8.78 -16.23 10.39
C LYS A 199 8.29 -15.35 11.54
N ILE A 200 7.82 -14.15 11.21
CA ILE A 200 7.02 -13.36 12.15
C ILE A 200 5.60 -13.60 11.71
N ASP A 201 4.89 -14.39 12.51
CA ASP A 201 3.47 -14.60 12.34
C ASP A 201 2.74 -13.32 12.75
N LEU A 202 2.39 -12.50 11.77
CA LEU A 202 1.37 -11.48 11.89
C LEU A 202 0.14 -12.10 11.25
N LYS A 203 -0.67 -12.79 12.06
CA LYS A 203 -1.81 -13.64 11.69
C LYS A 203 -2.44 -13.27 10.33
N GLY A 204 -2.31 -14.20 9.40
CA GLY A 204 -3.00 -14.25 8.11
C GLY A 204 -2.26 -15.23 7.19
N PRO A 205 -2.92 -16.24 6.61
CA PRO A 205 -2.29 -17.04 5.55
C PRO A 205 -1.88 -16.10 4.41
N LEU A 206 -0.76 -16.41 3.74
CA LEU A 206 -0.51 -15.84 2.44
C LEU A 206 -1.72 -16.23 1.57
N PRO A 207 -2.40 -15.28 0.91
CA PRO A 207 -3.45 -15.67 -0.02
C PRO A 207 -2.83 -16.52 -1.11
N GLU A 208 -3.47 -17.65 -1.41
CA GLU A 208 -3.25 -18.35 -2.66
C GLU A 208 -3.53 -17.33 -3.78
N LEU A 209 -2.50 -17.03 -4.58
CA LEU A 209 -2.72 -16.39 -5.86
C LEU A 209 -3.51 -17.42 -6.67
N TYR A 210 -4.75 -17.12 -7.03
CA TYR A 210 -5.50 -17.97 -7.94
C TYR A 210 -4.74 -17.95 -9.28
N GLU A 211 -4.08 -19.06 -9.58
CA GLU A 211 -3.28 -19.28 -10.79
C GLU A 211 -4.10 -18.97 -12.05
N GLU A 212 -5.42 -19.18 -11.96
CA GLU A 212 -6.43 -18.91 -12.98
C GLU A 212 -6.48 -17.43 -13.41
N ASP A 213 -6.34 -16.48 -12.47
CA ASP A 213 -6.36 -15.03 -12.78
C ASP A 213 -5.11 -14.59 -13.55
N ILE A 214 -3.98 -15.25 -13.29
CA ILE A 214 -2.69 -14.98 -13.95
C ILE A 214 -2.72 -15.60 -15.36
N LEU A 215 -3.19 -16.84 -15.48
CA LEU A 215 -3.25 -17.58 -16.74
C LEU A 215 -4.21 -16.93 -17.75
N ALA A 216 -5.41 -16.52 -17.31
CA ALA A 216 -6.38 -15.85 -18.18
C ALA A 216 -5.87 -14.51 -18.76
N PHE A 217 -4.97 -13.84 -18.03
CA PHE A 217 -4.37 -12.58 -18.45
C PHE A 217 -3.18 -12.78 -19.42
N GLU A 218 -2.31 -13.76 -19.12
CA GLU A 218 -1.20 -14.13 -20.02
C GLU A 218 -1.69 -14.61 -21.39
N GLU A 219 -2.82 -15.33 -21.41
CA GLU A 219 -3.46 -15.79 -22.65
C GLU A 219 -3.98 -14.61 -23.49
N LYS A 220 -4.58 -13.60 -22.86
CA LYS A 220 -5.11 -12.40 -23.54
C LYS A 220 -4.00 -11.52 -24.13
N ILE A 221 -2.85 -11.42 -23.45
CA ILE A 221 -1.64 -10.73 -23.97
C ILE A 221 -1.06 -11.47 -25.19
N ARG A 222 -1.09 -12.81 -25.17
CA ARG A 222 -0.56 -13.62 -26.27
C ARG A 222 -1.37 -13.48 -27.57
N HIS A 223 -2.68 -13.19 -27.46
CA HIS A 223 -3.60 -13.02 -28.60
C HIS A 223 -3.79 -11.55 -29.04
N SER A 224 -3.10 -10.60 -28.42
CA SER A 224 -3.14 -9.17 -28.75
C SER A 224 -1.83 -8.65 -29.38
N ARG A 225 -0.95 -9.57 -29.80
CA ARG A 225 0.20 -9.33 -30.68
C ARG A 225 -0.07 -9.94 -32.04
#